data_AF-A0A5N5E584-F1
#
_entry.id   AF-A0A5N5E584-F1
#
_cell.length_a   1.000
_cell.length_b   1.000
_cell.length_c   1.000
_cell.angle_alpha   90.00
_cell.angle_beta   90.00
_cell.angle_gamma   90.00
#
_symmetry.space_group_name_H-M   'P 1'
#
loop_
_entity.id
_entity.type
_entity.pdbx_description
1 polymer ?
#
loop_
_entity_poly.entity_id
_entity_poly.type
_entity_poly.pdbx_seq_one_letter_code
_entity_poly.pdbx_strand_id
1 'polypeptide(L)'
;MTGAGGIGWTVHGDGKRIADGAVVAPDERLSWPRTIGIGMQHVIAMFGATLLVPTITGFPVTTTLLFSGIGTALFLLITRGRIPSYLGSSFAFIAPLTASAGSGPAAQLGAVMAVGIVLMLIGVAVRLIGSRVIDAVMPPVVTGAVVALIGLNLAPTAVGSFESQPLIATVTLVSILLVTVVGPGLLGRLGILVGVVIGWVFAAVIGGLDSERVSALREADWFGLPSLHGPSFDWSVIVLALPVV
;
A
#
# COMPACT_ATOMS: atom_id res chain seq x y z
N MET A 1 -3.49 -15.00 -33.00
CA MET A 1 -4.97 -14.93 -33.17
C MET A 1 -5.57 -15.37 -31.84
N THR A 2 -6.30 -14.63 -31.02
CA THR A 2 -6.83 -13.25 -30.98
C THR A 2 -6.97 -12.94 -29.48
N GLY A 3 -6.39 -11.85 -28.99
CA GLY A 3 -6.58 -11.38 -27.62
C GLY A 3 -6.75 -9.86 -27.66
N ALA A 4 -7.99 -9.44 -27.87
CA ALA A 4 -8.38 -8.06 -28.09
C ALA A 4 -7.97 -7.15 -26.92
N GLY A 5 -7.74 -5.87 -27.22
CA GLY A 5 -7.55 -4.85 -26.20
C GLY A 5 -8.76 -4.78 -25.26
N GLY A 6 -8.55 -5.12 -24.00
CA GLY A 6 -9.52 -5.01 -22.91
C GLY A 6 -9.53 -6.24 -22.01
N ILE A 7 -9.11 -6.08 -20.74
CA ILE A 7 -9.30 -6.99 -19.58
C ILE A 7 -9.34 -8.49 -19.96
N GLY A 8 -8.34 -8.96 -20.72
CA GLY A 8 -8.31 -10.28 -21.32
C GLY A 8 -7.19 -11.12 -20.74
N TRP A 9 -7.28 -11.47 -19.45
CA TRP A 9 -6.30 -12.35 -18.83
C TRP A 9 -6.39 -13.77 -19.39
N THR A 10 -5.26 -14.33 -19.81
CA THR A 10 -5.15 -15.75 -20.14
C THR A 10 -4.90 -16.57 -18.87
N VAL A 11 -5.34 -17.83 -18.84
CA VAL A 11 -5.09 -18.69 -17.66
C VAL A 11 -3.66 -19.24 -17.77
N HIS A 12 -2.84 -19.01 -16.74
CA HIS A 12 -1.48 -19.53 -16.69
C HIS A 12 -1.51 -21.05 -16.49
N GLY A 13 -1.14 -21.81 -17.53
CA GLY A 13 -1.14 -23.27 -17.51
C GLY A 13 -2.53 -23.84 -17.16
N ASP A 14 -2.62 -24.62 -16.07
CA ASP A 14 -3.87 -25.16 -15.54
C ASP A 14 -4.58 -24.20 -14.55
N GLY A 15 -3.98 -23.04 -14.28
CA GLY A 15 -4.41 -22.06 -13.29
C GLY A 15 -4.27 -22.53 -11.84
N LYS A 16 -3.70 -23.72 -11.60
CA LYS A 16 -3.64 -24.37 -10.28
C LYS A 16 -2.22 -24.55 -9.76
N ARG A 17 -1.27 -24.88 -10.63
CA ARG A 17 0.12 -25.12 -10.28
C ARG A 17 1.01 -24.14 -11.02
N ILE A 18 1.96 -23.57 -10.30
CA ILE A 18 3.06 -22.79 -10.88
C ILE A 18 4.25 -23.75 -10.83
N ALA A 19 4.81 -24.10 -12.00
CA ALA A 19 6.00 -24.93 -12.07
C ALA A 19 7.19 -24.22 -11.41
N ASP A 20 8.17 -24.98 -10.94
CA ASP A 20 9.37 -24.39 -10.33
C ASP A 20 10.11 -23.51 -11.34
N GLY A 21 10.38 -22.26 -10.95
CA GLY A 21 10.96 -21.24 -11.83
C GLY A 21 9.98 -20.53 -12.77
N ALA A 22 8.72 -20.94 -12.85
CA ALA A 22 7.71 -20.24 -13.65
C ALA A 22 7.22 -18.95 -12.96
N VAL A 23 6.96 -17.93 -13.78
CA VAL A 23 6.45 -16.61 -13.36
C VAL A 23 5.12 -16.38 -14.06
N VAL A 24 4.12 -15.93 -13.29
CA VAL A 24 2.82 -15.51 -13.84
C VAL A 24 2.97 -14.09 -14.36
N ALA A 25 2.76 -13.91 -15.67
CA ALA A 25 2.89 -12.61 -16.31
C ALA A 25 1.70 -11.67 -16.00
N PRO A 26 1.83 -10.34 -16.19
CA PRO A 26 0.75 -9.38 -15.92
C PRO A 26 -0.53 -9.60 -16.75
N ASP A 27 -0.40 -10.22 -17.93
CA ASP A 27 -1.49 -10.59 -18.83
C ASP A 27 -2.06 -12.00 -18.54
N GLU A 28 -1.56 -12.67 -17.52
CA GLU A 28 -2.00 -13.98 -17.08
C GLU A 28 -2.69 -13.94 -15.72
N ARG A 29 -3.51 -14.95 -15.45
CA ARG A 29 -4.13 -15.17 -14.15
C ARG A 29 -4.10 -16.64 -13.76
N LEU A 30 -4.17 -16.88 -12.45
CA LEU A 30 -4.49 -18.19 -11.91
C LEU A 30 -6.02 -18.40 -11.86
N SER A 31 -6.42 -19.57 -11.37
CA SER A 31 -7.81 -19.83 -10.98
C SER A 31 -8.31 -18.77 -10.00
N TRP A 32 -9.58 -18.34 -10.11
CA TRP A 32 -10.16 -17.29 -9.29
C TRP A 32 -9.89 -17.39 -7.78
N PRO A 33 -10.01 -18.55 -7.12
CA PRO A 33 -9.71 -18.65 -5.69
C PRO A 33 -8.25 -18.29 -5.36
N ARG A 34 -7.30 -18.66 -6.22
CA ARG A 34 -5.88 -18.34 -6.04
C ARG A 34 -5.58 -16.88 -6.32
N THR A 35 -6.18 -16.32 -7.37
CA THR A 35 -6.06 -14.89 -7.68
C THR A 35 -6.59 -14.03 -6.54
N ILE A 36 -7.74 -14.40 -5.95
CA ILE A 36 -8.29 -13.75 -4.75
C ILE A 36 -7.32 -13.89 -3.57
N GLY A 37 -6.78 -15.08 -3.31
CA GLY A 37 -5.82 -15.31 -2.22
C GLY A 37 -4.54 -14.48 -2.35
N ILE A 38 -3.98 -14.38 -3.56
CA ILE A 38 -2.81 -13.52 -3.83
C ILE A 38 -3.18 -12.04 -3.68
N GLY A 39 -4.36 -11.63 -4.15
CA GLY A 39 -4.87 -10.28 -3.95
C GLY A 39 -5.02 -9.92 -2.47
N MET A 40 -5.58 -10.81 -1.66
CA MET A 40 -5.67 -10.65 -0.20
C MET A 40 -4.29 -10.49 0.44
N GLN A 41 -3.31 -11.29 0.03
CA GLN A 41 -1.94 -11.11 0.50
C GLN A 41 -1.39 -9.74 0.13
N HIS A 42 -1.62 -9.27 -1.09
CA HIS A 42 -1.15 -7.96 -1.52
C HIS A 42 -1.74 -6.84 -0.67
N VAL A 43 -3.05 -6.92 -0.37
CA VAL A 43 -3.72 -5.99 0.55
C VAL A 43 -3.06 -6.03 1.93
N ILE A 44 -2.86 -7.20 2.53
CA ILE A 44 -2.25 -7.33 3.86
C ILE A 44 -0.80 -6.83 3.87
N ALA A 45 -0.03 -7.14 2.83
CA ALA A 45 1.36 -6.70 2.71
C ALA A 45 1.46 -5.16 2.65
N MET A 46 0.55 -4.50 1.94
CA MET A 46 0.52 -3.04 1.82
C MET A 46 -0.18 -2.36 3.00
N PHE A 47 -0.96 -3.10 3.80
CA PHE A 47 -1.81 -2.57 4.86
C PHE A 47 -1.03 -1.79 5.91
N GLY A 48 0.06 -2.36 6.43
CA GLY A 48 0.85 -1.74 7.50
C GLY A 48 1.34 -0.34 7.13
N ALA A 49 1.93 -0.20 5.94
CA ALA A 49 2.41 1.07 5.42
C ALA A 49 1.26 2.05 5.13
N THR A 50 0.18 1.55 4.52
CA THR A 50 -0.94 2.40 4.08
C THR A 50 -1.72 2.98 5.27
N LEU A 51 -1.79 2.26 6.39
CA LEU A 51 -2.43 2.74 7.62
C LEU A 51 -1.59 3.69 8.46
N LEU A 52 -0.27 3.52 8.41
CA LEU A 52 0.64 4.25 9.29
C LEU A 52 0.56 5.76 9.08
N VAL A 53 0.55 6.22 7.82
CA VAL A 53 0.43 7.66 7.50
C VAL A 53 -0.86 8.27 8.06
N PRO A 54 -2.08 7.82 7.68
CA PRO A 54 -3.31 8.43 8.19
C PRO A 54 -3.40 8.35 9.71
N THR A 55 -2.93 7.25 10.32
CA THR A 55 -2.90 7.11 11.79
C THR A 55 -2.03 8.18 12.46
N ILE A 56 -0.82 8.44 11.94
CA ILE A 56 0.08 9.46 12.48
C ILE A 56 -0.45 10.88 12.23
N THR A 57 -1.03 11.12 11.05
CA THR A 57 -1.50 12.45 10.64
C THR A 57 -2.92 12.78 11.12
N GLY A 58 -3.61 11.84 11.77
CA GLY A 58 -4.99 12.01 12.25
C GLY A 58 -6.05 11.95 11.16
N PHE A 59 -5.73 11.44 9.96
CA PHE A 59 -6.70 11.25 8.89
C PHE A 59 -7.47 9.94 9.05
N PRO A 60 -8.72 9.86 8.55
CA PRO A 60 -9.52 8.64 8.63
C PRO A 60 -8.91 7.52 7.79
N VAL A 61 -8.48 6.46 8.48
CA VAL A 61 -7.90 5.24 7.89
C VAL A 61 -8.81 4.63 6.81
N THR A 62 -10.11 4.55 7.08
CA THR A 62 -11.10 3.94 6.16
C THR A 62 -11.22 4.73 4.85
N THR A 63 -11.22 6.06 4.91
CA THR A 63 -11.20 6.93 3.73
C THR A 63 -9.93 6.72 2.93
N THR A 64 -8.76 6.69 3.58
CA THR A 64 -7.47 6.47 2.92
C THR A 64 -7.42 5.11 2.22
N LEU A 65 -7.88 4.03 2.86
CA LEU A 65 -7.94 2.71 2.25
C LEU A 65 -8.89 2.67 1.04
N LEU A 66 -10.05 3.31 1.14
CA LEU A 66 -11.00 3.36 0.02
C LEU A 66 -10.36 4.06 -1.20
N PHE A 67 -9.79 5.25 -1.01
CA PHE A 67 -9.18 6.00 -2.11
C PHE A 67 -7.87 5.39 -2.61
N SER A 68 -7.12 4.67 -1.78
CA SER A 68 -5.99 3.83 -2.20
C SER A 68 -6.45 2.70 -3.13
N GLY A 69 -7.56 2.03 -2.80
CA GLY A 69 -8.17 1.01 -3.65
C GLY A 69 -8.70 1.57 -4.97
N ILE A 70 -9.46 2.67 -4.92
CA ILE A 70 -9.95 3.38 -6.11
C ILE A 70 -8.79 3.85 -6.98
N GLY A 71 -7.76 4.47 -6.37
CA GLY A 71 -6.57 4.94 -7.06
C GLY A 71 -5.82 3.80 -7.75
N THR A 72 -5.66 2.66 -7.07
CA THR A 72 -5.04 1.46 -7.65
C THR A 72 -5.85 0.94 -8.84
N ALA A 73 -7.19 0.85 -8.71
CA ALA A 73 -8.05 0.43 -9.81
C ALA A 73 -7.96 1.38 -11.02
N LEU A 74 -7.98 2.70 -10.78
CA LEU A 74 -7.79 3.73 -11.81
C LEU A 74 -6.41 3.61 -12.46
N PHE A 75 -5.35 3.42 -11.68
CA PHE A 75 -4.00 3.25 -12.19
C PHE A 75 -3.89 2.03 -13.12
N LEU A 76 -4.41 0.89 -12.70
CA LEU A 76 -4.42 -0.33 -13.51
C LEU A 76 -5.26 -0.16 -14.79
N LEU A 77 -6.38 0.56 -14.71
CA LEU A 77 -7.21 0.86 -15.89
C LEU A 77 -6.48 1.79 -16.88
N ILE A 78 -5.89 2.88 -16.39
CA ILE A 78 -5.15 3.86 -17.19
C ILE A 78 -3.92 3.22 -17.86
N THR A 79 -3.19 2.38 -17.13
CA THR A 79 -2.03 1.64 -17.64
C THR A 79 -2.41 0.39 -18.45
N ARG A 80 -3.71 0.10 -18.59
CA ARG A 80 -4.26 -1.07 -19.29
C ARG A 80 -3.71 -2.40 -18.75
N GLY A 81 -3.47 -2.49 -17.45
CA GLY A 81 -2.95 -3.68 -16.76
C GLY A 81 -1.51 -4.04 -17.12
N ARG A 82 -0.76 -3.15 -17.79
CA ARG A 82 0.63 -3.42 -18.21
C ARG A 82 1.65 -3.26 -17.08
N ILE A 83 1.32 -2.45 -16.08
CA ILE A 83 2.19 -2.14 -14.95
C ILE A 83 1.51 -2.65 -13.67
N PRO A 84 2.01 -3.72 -13.05
CA PRO A 84 1.48 -4.20 -11.77
C PRO A 84 1.97 -3.29 -10.65
N SER A 85 1.11 -2.37 -10.19
CA SER A 85 1.41 -1.49 -9.05
C SER A 85 0.20 -1.27 -8.16
N TYR A 86 0.46 -1.05 -6.88
CA TYR A 86 -0.51 -0.68 -5.85
C TYR A 86 -0.17 0.70 -5.30
N LEU A 87 -1.18 1.56 -5.16
CA LEU A 87 -1.01 2.90 -4.65
C LEU A 87 -1.32 2.95 -3.15
N GLY A 88 -0.27 2.93 -2.32
CA GLY A 88 -0.38 3.11 -0.87
C GLY A 88 -0.19 4.56 -0.41
N SER A 89 -0.28 4.78 0.90
CA SER A 89 0.03 6.09 1.51
C SER A 89 1.52 6.40 1.41
N SER A 90 1.87 7.60 0.93
CA SER A 90 3.28 8.01 0.80
C SER A 90 3.79 8.63 2.11
N PHE A 91 4.87 8.05 2.65
CA PHE A 91 5.52 8.52 3.87
C PHE A 91 6.18 9.88 3.75
N ALA A 92 6.49 10.31 2.52
CA ALA A 92 7.02 11.64 2.25
C ALA A 92 6.06 12.75 2.73
N PHE A 93 4.76 12.46 2.86
CA PHE A 93 3.78 13.39 3.38
C PHE A 93 3.72 13.50 4.92
N ILE A 94 4.37 12.62 5.69
CA ILE A 94 4.28 12.67 7.16
C ILE A 94 4.81 14.02 7.69
N ALA A 95 6.01 14.43 7.27
CA ALA A 95 6.63 15.68 7.73
C ALA A 95 5.80 16.94 7.37
N PRO A 96 5.39 17.17 6.10
CA PRO A 96 4.59 18.36 5.78
C PRO A 96 3.18 18.34 6.38
N LEU A 97 2.54 17.17 6.51
CA LEU A 97 1.21 17.08 7.13
C LEU A 97 1.28 17.34 8.64
N THR A 98 2.26 16.77 9.34
CA THR A 98 2.45 17.05 10.77
C THR A 98 2.79 18.52 11.03
N ALA A 99 3.65 19.12 10.20
CA ALA A 99 4.00 20.54 10.31
C ALA A 99 2.84 21.50 10.00
N SER A 100 1.84 21.08 9.21
CA SER A 100 0.65 21.86 8.86
C SER A 100 -0.61 21.49 9.66
N ALA A 101 -0.47 20.71 10.74
CA ALA A 101 -1.60 20.25 11.54
C ALA A 101 -2.48 21.41 12.07
N GLY A 102 -1.88 22.56 12.37
CA GLY A 102 -2.59 23.76 12.84
C GLY A 102 -3.45 24.45 11.76
N SER A 103 -3.19 24.22 10.47
CA SER A 103 -3.94 24.82 9.36
C SER A 103 -5.26 24.10 9.05
N GLY A 104 -5.47 22.93 9.67
CA GLY A 104 -6.68 22.13 9.59
C GLY A 104 -6.70 21.12 8.42
N PRO A 105 -7.57 20.08 8.51
CA PRO A 105 -7.58 18.97 7.55
C PRO A 105 -7.89 19.38 6.10
N ALA A 106 -8.73 20.40 5.90
CA ALA A 106 -9.09 20.87 4.56
C ALA A 106 -7.87 21.47 3.82
N ALA A 107 -7.04 22.25 4.52
CA ALA A 107 -5.84 22.88 3.95
C ALA A 107 -4.78 21.83 3.60
N GLN A 108 -4.60 20.85 4.49
CA GLN A 108 -3.73 19.69 4.27
C GLN A 108 -4.16 18.88 3.04
N LEU A 109 -5.46 18.61 2.87
CA LEU A 109 -5.98 17.91 1.70
C LEU A 109 -5.82 18.72 0.41
N GLY A 110 -6.01 20.03 0.47
CA GLY A 110 -5.74 20.92 -0.67
C GLY A 110 -4.27 20.89 -1.09
N ALA A 111 -3.34 20.83 -0.14
CA ALA A 111 -1.93 20.67 -0.42
C ALA A 111 -1.59 19.30 -1.04
N VAL A 112 -2.14 18.20 -0.51
CA VAL A 112 -1.98 16.86 -1.12
C VAL A 112 -2.53 16.83 -2.55
N MET A 113 -3.68 17.45 -2.79
CA MET A 113 -4.26 17.56 -4.12
C MET A 113 -3.39 18.40 -5.07
N ALA A 114 -2.86 19.53 -4.59
CA ALA A 114 -1.95 20.37 -5.37
C ALA A 114 -0.67 19.60 -5.76
N VAL A 115 -0.07 18.86 -4.84
CA VAL A 115 1.07 17.97 -5.12
C VAL A 115 0.70 16.92 -6.17
N GLY A 116 -0.48 16.30 -6.07
CA GLY A 116 -0.98 15.35 -7.08
C GLY A 116 -1.13 15.97 -8.47
N ILE A 117 -1.63 17.21 -8.56
CA ILE A 117 -1.72 17.96 -9.82
C ILE A 117 -0.32 18.24 -10.37
N VAL A 118 0.63 18.67 -9.53
CA VAL A 118 2.01 18.93 -9.97
C VAL A 118 2.68 17.64 -10.49
N LEU A 119 2.51 16.51 -9.79
CA LEU A 119 2.99 15.20 -10.25
C LEU A 119 2.36 14.81 -11.60
N MET A 120 1.07 15.06 -11.79
CA MET A 120 0.40 14.83 -13.08
C MET A 120 1.01 15.69 -14.18
N LEU A 121 1.25 16.98 -13.92
CA LEU A 121 1.85 17.91 -14.88
C LEU A 121 3.28 17.49 -15.25
N ILE A 122 4.09 17.06 -14.27
CA ILE A 122 5.42 16.50 -14.53
C ILE A 122 5.31 15.23 -15.38
N GLY A 123 4.37 14.34 -15.07
CA GLY A 123 4.12 13.14 -15.89
C GLY A 123 3.78 13.47 -17.34
N VAL A 124 2.96 14.51 -17.58
CA VAL A 124 2.66 15.02 -18.93
C VAL A 124 3.91 15.61 -19.58
N ALA A 125 4.70 16.42 -18.87
CA ALA A 125 5.92 17.01 -19.39
C ALA A 125 6.95 15.93 -19.79
N VAL A 126 7.15 14.92 -18.95
CA VAL A 126 8.05 13.78 -19.22
C VAL A 126 7.55 12.98 -20.42
N ARG A 127 6.24 12.82 -20.60
CA ARG A 127 5.68 12.16 -21.79
C ARG A 127 5.99 12.93 -23.08
N LEU A 128 6.08 14.25 -23.03
CA LEU A 128 6.39 15.10 -24.19
C LEU A 128 7.90 15.20 -24.48
N ILE A 129 8.72 15.34 -23.43
CA ILE A 129 10.17 15.59 -23.55
C ILE A 129 10.98 14.28 -23.61
N GLY A 130 10.43 13.19 -23.07
CA GLY A 130 11.07 11.87 -22.97
C GLY A 130 11.61 11.56 -21.56
N SER A 131 11.73 10.26 -21.25
CA SER A 131 12.12 9.78 -19.91
C SER A 131 13.55 10.14 -19.49
N ARG A 132 14.42 10.50 -20.45
CA ARG A 132 15.83 10.81 -20.21
C ARG A 132 16.04 11.95 -19.21
N VAL A 133 15.08 12.87 -19.10
CA VAL A 133 15.12 13.96 -18.11
C VAL A 133 15.08 13.40 -16.69
N ILE A 134 14.22 12.40 -16.45
CA ILE A 134 14.12 11.75 -15.15
C ILE A 134 15.40 10.94 -14.88
N ASP A 135 15.91 10.21 -15.87
CA ASP A 135 17.15 9.43 -15.71
C ASP A 135 18.36 10.33 -15.38
N ALA A 136 18.37 11.57 -15.88
CA ALA A 136 19.43 12.55 -15.60
C ALA A 136 19.31 13.18 -14.20
N VAL A 137 18.09 13.50 -13.75
CA VAL A 137 17.84 14.11 -12.44
C VAL A 137 17.88 13.08 -11.31
N MET A 138 17.41 11.87 -11.58
CA MET A 138 17.33 10.75 -10.64
C MET A 138 18.11 9.54 -11.17
N PRO A 139 19.44 9.63 -11.23
CA PRO A 139 20.25 8.46 -11.57
C PRO A 139 20.04 7.36 -10.52
N PRO A 140 20.34 6.08 -10.84
CA PRO A 140 20.04 4.95 -9.96
C PRO A 140 20.58 5.07 -8.53
N VAL A 141 21.72 5.73 -8.35
CA VAL A 141 22.30 6.01 -7.03
C VAL A 141 21.43 6.93 -6.19
N VAL A 142 20.81 7.95 -6.78
CA VAL A 142 19.90 8.88 -6.09
C VAL A 142 18.59 8.18 -5.77
N THR A 143 17.99 7.51 -6.75
CA THR A 143 16.72 6.78 -6.54
C THR A 143 16.89 5.69 -5.47
N GLY A 144 17.97 4.90 -5.54
CA GLY A 144 18.27 3.87 -4.55
C GLY A 144 18.49 4.44 -3.14
N ALA A 145 19.24 5.54 -3.03
CA ALA A 145 19.47 6.21 -1.75
C ALA A 145 18.17 6.76 -1.15
N VAL A 146 17.34 7.44 -1.95
CA VAL A 146 16.05 7.99 -1.49
C VAL A 146 15.11 6.87 -1.02
N VAL A 147 14.99 5.78 -1.80
CA VAL A 147 14.14 4.64 -1.42
C VAL A 147 14.64 3.97 -0.13
N ALA A 148 15.97 3.79 0.02
CA ALA A 148 16.55 3.24 1.24
C ALA A 148 16.32 4.14 2.45
N LEU A 149 16.46 5.47 2.29
CA LEU A 149 16.21 6.44 3.36
C LEU A 149 14.74 6.45 3.79
N ILE A 150 13.79 6.35 2.85
CA ILE A 150 12.37 6.25 3.18
C ILE A 150 12.12 4.99 4.04
N GLY A 151 12.68 3.83 3.63
CA GLY A 151 12.57 2.60 4.40
C GLY A 151 13.19 2.69 5.81
N LEU A 152 14.41 3.23 5.91
CA LEU A 152 15.11 3.39 7.19
C LEU A 152 14.44 4.38 8.13
N ASN A 153 13.81 5.44 7.62
CA ASN A 153 13.05 6.39 8.43
C ASN A 153 11.82 5.75 9.09
N LEU A 154 11.33 4.60 8.60
CA LEU A 154 10.18 3.88 9.15
C LEU A 154 10.58 2.76 10.10
N ALA A 155 11.84 2.36 10.09
CA ALA A 155 12.34 1.31 10.95
C ALA A 155 11.99 1.56 12.44
N PRO A 156 12.09 2.80 12.98
CA PRO A 156 11.69 3.08 14.37
C PRO A 156 10.20 2.80 14.64
N THR A 157 9.31 3.10 13.70
CA THR A 157 7.87 2.84 13.88
C THR A 157 7.55 1.35 13.86
N ALA A 158 8.25 0.59 13.00
CA ALA A 158 8.13 -0.87 12.97
C ALA A 158 8.67 -1.50 14.28
N VAL A 159 9.81 -1.04 14.77
CA VAL A 159 10.40 -1.48 16.05
C VAL A 159 9.45 -1.15 17.21
N GLY A 160 8.93 0.07 17.30
CA GLY A 160 7.98 0.44 18.35
C GLY A 160 6.71 -0.42 18.33
N SER A 161 6.21 -0.78 17.15
CA SER A 161 5.08 -1.71 17.02
C SER A 161 5.44 -3.12 17.51
N PHE A 162 6.66 -3.59 17.22
CA PHE A 162 7.15 -4.88 17.70
C PHE A 162 7.32 -4.90 19.23
N GLU A 163 7.93 -3.85 19.81
CA GLU A 163 8.15 -3.70 21.25
C GLU A 163 6.85 -3.59 22.04
N SER A 164 5.77 -3.08 21.42
CA SER A 164 4.45 -3.01 22.07
C SER A 164 3.84 -4.38 22.36
N GLN A 165 4.11 -5.39 21.54
CA GLN A 165 3.59 -6.75 21.67
C GLN A 165 4.63 -7.80 21.22
N PRO A 166 5.75 -7.95 21.95
CA PRO A 166 6.92 -8.67 21.46
C PRO A 166 6.64 -10.15 21.21
N LEU A 167 5.81 -10.79 22.04
CA LEU A 167 5.46 -12.19 21.86
C LEU A 167 4.64 -12.42 20.58
N ILE A 168 3.59 -11.63 20.37
CA ILE A 168 2.72 -11.72 19.18
C ILE A 168 3.52 -11.38 17.91
N ALA A 169 4.33 -10.33 17.97
CA ALA A 169 5.14 -9.89 16.84
C ALA A 169 6.21 -10.93 16.47
N THR A 170 6.85 -11.57 17.47
CA THR A 170 7.80 -12.67 17.24
C THR A 170 7.10 -13.88 16.61
N VAL A 171 5.96 -14.31 17.13
CA VAL A 171 5.19 -15.43 16.56
C VAL A 171 4.78 -15.14 15.12
N THR A 172 4.31 -13.91 14.85
CA THR A 172 3.94 -13.48 13.50
C THR A 172 5.13 -13.51 12.56
N LEU A 173 6.26 -12.90 12.94
CA LEU A 173 7.47 -12.84 12.13
C LEU A 173 8.04 -14.23 11.83
N VAL A 174 8.20 -15.07 12.87
CA VAL A 174 8.69 -16.43 12.72
C VAL A 174 7.76 -17.26 11.83
N SER A 175 6.45 -17.10 11.98
CA SER A 175 5.48 -17.78 11.12
C SER A 175 5.60 -17.35 9.66
N ILE A 176 5.75 -16.04 9.39
CA ILE A 176 6.01 -15.53 8.03
C ILE A 176 7.28 -16.17 7.46
N LEU A 177 8.40 -16.11 8.21
CA LEU A 177 9.68 -16.66 7.76
C LEU A 177 9.62 -18.16 7.49
N LEU A 178 9.05 -18.95 8.41
CA LEU A 178 8.94 -20.39 8.27
C LEU A 178 8.05 -20.77 7.08
N VAL A 179 6.89 -20.11 6.91
CA VAL A 179 6.01 -20.39 5.78
C VAL A 179 6.66 -19.96 4.47
N THR A 180 7.34 -18.81 4.42
CA THR A 180 8.01 -18.36 3.19
C THR A 180 9.20 -19.24 2.79
N VAL A 181 9.99 -19.73 3.76
CA VAL A 181 11.18 -20.53 3.48
C VAL A 181 10.87 -22.02 3.25
N VAL A 182 9.98 -22.60 4.06
CA VAL A 182 9.68 -24.05 4.04
C VAL A 182 8.40 -24.35 3.27
N GLY A 183 7.51 -23.38 3.10
CA GLY A 183 6.20 -23.58 2.49
C GLY A 183 6.28 -23.97 1.01
N PRO A 184 5.66 -25.08 0.59
CA PRO A 184 5.73 -25.53 -0.79
C PRO A 184 4.92 -24.65 -1.74
N GLY A 185 5.47 -24.38 -2.92
CA GLY A 185 4.78 -23.77 -4.05
C GLY A 185 4.02 -22.48 -3.72
N LEU A 186 2.68 -22.52 -3.78
CA LEU A 186 1.84 -21.34 -3.53
C LEU A 186 1.81 -20.93 -2.05
N LEU A 187 1.96 -21.87 -1.11
CA LEU A 187 1.94 -21.55 0.32
C LEU A 187 3.14 -20.67 0.71
N GLY A 188 4.33 -20.95 0.17
CA GLY A 188 5.51 -20.11 0.39
C GLY A 188 5.32 -18.69 -0.16
N ARG A 189 4.63 -18.56 -1.30
CA ARG A 189 4.26 -17.25 -1.86
C ARG A 189 3.27 -16.50 -0.98
N LEU A 190 2.35 -17.20 -0.32
CA LEU A 190 1.33 -16.66 0.60
C LEU A 190 1.84 -16.47 2.06
N GLY A 191 3.15 -16.56 2.32
CA GLY A 191 3.69 -16.59 3.68
C GLY A 191 3.31 -15.39 4.56
N ILE A 192 3.23 -14.18 4.00
CA ILE A 192 2.79 -12.98 4.73
C ILE A 192 1.33 -13.13 5.20
N LEU A 193 0.42 -13.55 4.31
CA LEU A 193 -0.99 -13.75 4.62
C LEU A 193 -1.15 -14.81 5.72
N VAL A 194 -0.51 -15.96 5.56
CA VAL A 194 -0.59 -17.07 6.52
C VAL A 194 -0.01 -16.66 7.87
N GLY A 195 1.16 -16.01 7.88
CA GLY A 195 1.81 -15.57 9.11
C GLY A 195 1.02 -14.52 9.88
N VAL A 196 0.38 -13.56 9.19
CA VAL A 196 -0.51 -12.57 9.82
C VAL A 196 -1.75 -13.25 10.41
N VAL A 197 -2.35 -14.22 9.71
CA VAL A 197 -3.49 -14.98 10.26
C VAL A 197 -3.08 -15.76 11.52
N ILE A 198 -1.93 -16.44 11.50
CA ILE A 198 -1.41 -17.15 12.67
C ILE A 198 -1.16 -16.17 13.83
N GLY A 199 -0.53 -15.03 13.56
CA GLY A 199 -0.28 -13.99 14.55
C GLY A 199 -1.56 -13.45 15.19
N TRP A 200 -2.58 -13.17 14.37
CA TRP A 200 -3.87 -12.68 14.86
C TRP A 200 -4.62 -13.74 15.68
N VAL A 201 -4.64 -15.00 15.25
CA VAL A 201 -5.24 -16.11 16.03
C VAL A 201 -4.51 -16.29 17.36
N PHE A 202 -3.18 -16.26 17.34
CA PHE A 202 -2.38 -16.36 18.56
C PHE A 202 -2.67 -15.20 19.52
N ALA A 203 -2.75 -13.97 19.01
CA ALA A 203 -3.15 -12.79 19.79
C ALA A 203 -4.55 -12.96 20.42
N ALA A 204 -5.50 -13.53 19.68
CA ALA A 204 -6.85 -13.80 20.17
C ALA A 204 -6.86 -14.81 21.33
N VAL A 205 -6.07 -15.89 21.21
CA VAL A 205 -6.00 -16.95 22.23
C VAL A 205 -5.37 -16.47 23.53
N ILE A 206 -4.32 -15.64 23.46
CA ILE A 206 -3.63 -15.12 24.65
C ILE A 206 -4.29 -13.87 25.24
N GLY A 207 -5.40 -13.38 24.67
CA GLY A 207 -6.07 -12.16 25.10
C GLY A 207 -5.31 -10.87 24.78
N GLY A 208 -4.41 -10.89 23.80
CA GLY A 208 -3.63 -9.72 23.36
C GLY A 208 -4.36 -8.79 22.39
N LEU A 209 -5.64 -9.05 22.15
CA LEU A 209 -6.50 -8.14 21.37
C LEU A 209 -7.01 -7.03 22.27
N ASP A 210 -6.90 -5.80 21.78
CA ASP A 210 -7.45 -4.61 22.43
C ASP A 210 -8.97 -4.75 22.58
N SER A 211 -9.44 -4.80 23.84
CA SER A 211 -10.85 -5.01 24.17
C SER A 211 -11.75 -3.88 23.66
N GLU A 212 -11.25 -2.65 23.64
CA GLU A 212 -11.98 -1.48 23.16
C GLU A 212 -12.17 -1.55 21.64
N ARG A 213 -11.13 -2.00 20.92
CA ARG A 213 -11.24 -2.22 19.46
C ARG A 213 -12.17 -3.39 19.14
N VAL A 214 -12.17 -4.43 19.96
CA VAL A 214 -13.09 -5.57 19.78
C VAL A 214 -14.53 -5.16 20.09
N SER A 215 -14.79 -4.33 21.08
CA SER A 215 -16.14 -3.78 21.33
C SER A 215 -16.57 -2.85 20.19
N ALA A 216 -15.70 -1.94 19.75
CA ALA A 216 -15.99 -1.05 18.62
C ALA A 216 -16.29 -1.84 17.33
N LEU A 217 -15.58 -2.95 17.09
CA LEU A 217 -15.87 -3.85 15.96
C LEU A 217 -17.25 -4.51 16.06
N ARG A 218 -17.72 -4.84 17.27
CA ARG A 218 -19.05 -5.46 17.48
C ARG A 218 -20.19 -4.46 17.29
N GLU A 219 -19.94 -3.19 17.60
CA GLU A 219 -20.91 -2.10 17.47
C GLU A 219 -20.90 -1.46 16.08
N ALA A 220 -19.87 -1.74 15.26
CA ALA A 220 -19.74 -1.17 13.94
C ALA A 220 -20.86 -1.62 12.98
N ASP A 221 -21.36 -0.67 12.19
CA ASP A 221 -22.27 -0.96 11.10
C ASP A 221 -21.63 -1.85 10.03
N TRP A 222 -22.42 -2.73 9.44
CA TRP A 222 -21.98 -3.59 8.33
C TRP A 222 -21.57 -2.79 7.08
N PHE A 223 -22.22 -1.63 6.88
CA PHE A 223 -21.93 -0.71 5.79
C PHE A 223 -21.90 0.72 6.33
N GLY A 224 -20.71 1.33 6.32
CA GLY A 224 -20.51 2.72 6.68
C GLY A 224 -19.85 3.48 5.54
N LEU A 225 -20.32 4.70 5.28
CA LEU A 225 -19.63 5.60 4.37
C LEU A 225 -18.43 6.23 5.09
N PRO A 226 -17.25 6.31 4.45
CA PRO A 226 -16.10 6.97 5.04
C PRO A 226 -16.36 8.47 5.21
N SER A 227 -15.70 9.09 6.19
CA SER A 227 -15.78 10.54 6.37
C SER A 227 -15.05 11.24 5.23
N LEU A 228 -15.80 12.07 4.50
CA LEU A 228 -15.28 12.85 3.39
C LEU A 228 -15.04 14.28 3.85
N HIS A 229 -13.86 14.81 3.52
CA HIS A 229 -13.50 16.20 3.76
C HIS A 229 -13.16 16.85 2.42
N GLY A 230 -13.66 18.07 2.22
CA GLY A 230 -13.33 18.86 1.04
C GLY A 230 -11.96 19.54 1.18
N PRO A 231 -11.21 19.72 0.08
CA PRO A 231 -9.97 20.47 0.12
C PRO A 231 -10.22 21.98 0.22
N SER A 232 -9.37 22.69 0.95
CA SER A 232 -9.20 24.14 0.87
C SER A 232 -7.78 24.45 0.43
N PHE A 233 -7.61 25.50 -0.37
CA PHE A 233 -6.29 25.85 -0.91
C PHE A 233 -5.66 26.95 -0.07
N ASP A 234 -4.65 26.58 0.71
CA ASP A 234 -3.78 27.51 1.41
C ASP A 234 -2.38 27.45 0.80
N TRP A 235 -1.90 28.60 0.31
CA TRP A 235 -0.61 28.67 -0.38
C TRP A 235 0.57 28.28 0.53
N SER A 236 0.50 28.63 1.82
CA SER A 236 1.57 28.32 2.77
C SER A 236 1.72 26.80 2.98
N VAL A 237 0.59 26.09 3.07
CA VAL A 237 0.55 24.63 3.24
C VAL A 237 0.93 23.91 1.94
N ILE A 238 0.51 24.45 0.78
CA ILE A 238 0.92 23.91 -0.53
C ILE A 238 2.44 23.98 -0.68
N VAL A 239 3.05 25.15 -0.45
CA VAL A 239 4.50 25.33 -0.60
C VAL A 239 5.28 24.43 0.36
N LEU A 240 4.77 24.19 1.56
CA LEU A 240 5.35 23.26 2.51
C LEU A 240 5.31 21.79 2.03
N ALA A 241 4.26 21.39 1.29
CA ALA A 241 4.10 20.03 0.77
C ALA A 241 4.74 19.81 -0.61
N LEU A 242 5.01 20.87 -1.39
CA LEU A 242 5.60 20.79 -2.73
C LEU A 242 6.93 20.00 -2.82
N PRO A 243 7.84 20.04 -1.85
CA PRO A 243 9.08 19.26 -1.90
C PRO A 243 8.90 17.73 -1.91
N VAL A 244 7.66 17.24 -1.77
CA VAL A 244 7.33 15.81 -1.89
C VAL A 244 7.36 15.33 -3.36
N VAL A 245 7.22 16.25 -4.31
CA VAL A 245 7.28 15.99 -5.77
C VAL A 245 8.69 15.63 -6.20
#